data_AF-A0AAV9S922-F1
#
_entry.id   AF-A0AAV9S922-F1
#
_cell.length_a   1.000
_cell.length_b   1.000
_cell.length_c   1.000
_cell.angle_alpha   90.00
_cell.angle_beta   90.00
_cell.angle_gamma   90.00
#
_symmetry.space_group_name_H-M   'P 1'
#
loop_
_entity.id
_entity.type
_entity.pdbx_description
1 polymer ?
#
loop_
_entity_poly.entity_id
_entity_poly.type
_entity_poly.pdbx_seq_one_letter_code
_entity_poly.pdbx_strand_id
1 'polypeptide(L)'
;MTGYFTIWVSFGLLSHFLLAIGAAKCSEKETLLMPKPRSMKLPTDCLIECSSMTYDKKLQLRDNHNIRITDSTEGDPGEYCWSSKLKCLTGESFTNAYVVLPVDASAVGNDQLEVKTAGPIATPLHTNNSPTTIAESCGLIYEVTSHFTTPSTQTSFCVQVFTQENELGDRFLTCPPFLVTFWQRNPNQPSQQDLG
;
A
#
# COMPACT_ATOMS: atom_id res chain seq x y z
N MET A 1 -18.60 -55.00 19.90
CA MET A 1 -17.23 -54.55 20.26
C MET A 1 -16.33 -55.15 19.21
N THR A 2 -15.72 -54.44 18.26
CA THR A 2 -14.91 -53.21 18.21
C THR A 2 -14.58 -53.07 16.71
N GLY A 3 -14.46 -51.94 16.04
CA GLY A 3 -14.37 -50.53 16.38
C GLY A 3 -13.91 -49.85 15.09
N TYR A 4 -14.63 -48.79 14.69
CA TYR A 4 -14.40 -47.97 13.50
C TYR A 4 -13.00 -47.34 13.51
N PHE A 5 -12.16 -47.61 12.50
CA PHE A 5 -10.93 -46.83 12.24
C PHE A 5 -10.54 -46.91 10.77
N THR A 6 -11.27 -46.25 9.87
CA THR A 6 -10.74 -45.99 8.51
C THR A 6 -11.43 -44.82 7.80
N ILE A 7 -11.71 -43.73 8.52
CA ILE A 7 -12.08 -42.47 7.87
C ILE A 7 -11.44 -41.39 8.72
N TRP A 8 -10.24 -40.91 8.34
CA TRP A 8 -9.63 -39.64 8.81
C TRP A 8 -8.24 -39.38 8.19
N VAL A 9 -8.10 -39.60 6.87
CA VAL A 9 -6.87 -39.19 6.15
C VAL A 9 -7.17 -38.38 4.88
N SER A 10 -8.43 -38.18 4.52
CA SER A 10 -8.80 -37.47 3.28
C SER A 10 -9.10 -35.97 3.43
N PHE A 11 -9.14 -35.43 4.66
CA PHE A 11 -9.39 -33.99 4.88
C PHE A 11 -8.12 -33.13 4.95
N GLY A 12 -6.93 -33.73 5.04
CA GLY A 12 -5.65 -32.99 5.13
C GLY A 12 -5.08 -32.51 3.79
N LEU A 13 -5.61 -32.97 2.65
CA LEU A 13 -5.10 -32.65 1.31
C LEU A 13 -5.99 -31.68 0.52
N LEU A 14 -7.19 -31.36 1.02
CA LEU A 14 -8.12 -30.43 0.37
C LEU A 14 -8.00 -28.98 0.88
N SER A 15 -7.31 -28.74 2.00
CA SER A 15 -7.15 -27.39 2.56
C SER A 15 -6.08 -26.54 1.87
N HIS A 16 -5.17 -27.16 1.09
CA HIS A 16 -4.16 -26.42 0.33
C HIS A 16 -4.66 -25.82 -0.99
N PHE A 17 -5.92 -26.06 -1.37
CA PHE A 17 -6.49 -25.54 -2.63
C PHE A 17 -7.33 -24.26 -2.48
N LEU A 18 -7.43 -23.67 -1.29
CA LEU A 18 -8.34 -22.53 -1.03
C LEU A 18 -7.66 -21.24 -0.53
N LEU A 19 -6.46 -20.91 -1.03
CA LEU A 19 -5.88 -19.58 -0.87
C LEU A 19 -5.23 -19.10 -2.18
N ALA A 20 -6.01 -19.11 -3.27
CA ALA A 20 -5.72 -18.28 -4.44
C ALA A 20 -6.85 -17.25 -4.60
N ILE A 21 -7.14 -16.53 -3.51
CA ILE A 21 -8.04 -15.38 -3.57
C ILE A 21 -7.26 -14.26 -4.26
N GLY A 22 -7.55 -14.10 -5.55
CA GLY A 22 -7.49 -12.82 -6.25
C GLY A 22 -6.19 -12.02 -6.15
N ALA A 23 -5.04 -12.59 -6.54
CA ALA A 23 -3.96 -11.74 -7.02
C ALA A 23 -4.47 -11.06 -8.30
N ALA A 24 -4.80 -9.76 -8.21
CA ALA A 24 -5.21 -8.97 -9.36
C ALA A 24 -4.10 -9.06 -10.42
N LYS A 25 -4.33 -9.87 -11.47
CA LYS A 25 -3.38 -10.01 -12.58
C LYS A 25 -3.32 -8.69 -13.32
N CYS A 26 -2.11 -8.14 -13.39
CA CYS A 26 -1.81 -6.89 -14.09
C CYS A 26 -2.28 -6.95 -15.55
N SER A 27 -3.22 -6.07 -15.93
CA SER A 27 -3.71 -5.93 -17.31
C SER A 27 -3.16 -4.68 -18.01
N GLU A 28 -2.57 -3.74 -17.25
CA GLU A 28 -2.15 -2.44 -17.78
C GLU A 28 -0.63 -2.40 -18.07
N LYS A 29 -0.28 -1.85 -19.24
CA LYS A 29 1.09 -1.83 -19.78
C LYS A 29 1.71 -0.45 -19.53
N GLU A 30 2.49 -0.29 -18.46
CA GLU A 30 3.43 0.83 -18.38
C GLU A 30 4.61 0.56 -19.32
N THR A 31 4.77 1.38 -20.35
CA THR A 31 5.99 1.40 -21.15
C THR A 31 7.14 1.88 -20.28
N LEU A 32 8.13 1.02 -20.08
CA LEU A 32 9.36 1.31 -19.38
C LEU A 32 10.00 2.57 -19.97
N LEU A 33 10.11 3.61 -19.14
CA LEU A 33 10.73 4.91 -19.40
C LEU A 33 10.01 5.75 -20.48
N MET A 34 8.85 6.31 -20.12
CA MET A 34 8.36 7.51 -20.83
C MET A 34 9.19 8.74 -20.41
N PRO A 35 9.53 9.64 -21.33
CA PRO A 35 10.18 10.90 -21.00
C PRO A 35 9.38 11.64 -19.93
N LYS A 36 10.07 12.16 -18.90
CA LYS A 36 9.46 12.91 -17.79
C LYS A 36 8.52 13.98 -18.38
N PRO A 37 7.19 13.90 -18.14
CA PRO A 37 6.27 14.93 -18.59
C PRO A 37 6.70 16.27 -17.99
N ARG A 38 6.64 17.35 -18.77
CA ARG A 38 6.99 18.70 -18.29
C ARG A 38 6.12 19.16 -17.11
N SER A 39 4.97 18.51 -16.89
CA SER A 39 4.02 18.73 -15.80
C SER A 39 4.26 17.86 -14.55
N MET A 40 5.27 17.00 -14.54
CA MET A 40 5.52 16.12 -13.39
C MET A 40 6.04 16.94 -12.21
N LYS A 41 5.22 17.08 -11.16
CA LYS A 41 5.62 17.65 -9.88
C LYS A 41 6.83 16.86 -9.34
N LEU A 42 7.78 17.57 -8.75
CA LEU A 42 8.88 16.91 -8.06
C LEU A 42 8.32 16.18 -6.83
N PRO A 43 8.84 14.99 -6.49
CA PRO A 43 8.45 14.32 -5.25
C PRO A 43 8.75 15.19 -4.03
N THR A 44 7.94 15.04 -2.98
CA THR A 44 8.16 15.74 -1.71
C THR A 44 9.45 15.29 -1.02
N ASP A 45 10.04 16.16 -0.20
CA ASP A 45 11.25 15.81 0.56
C ASP A 45 11.00 14.61 1.49
N CYS A 46 9.82 14.53 2.13
CA CYS A 46 9.43 13.37 2.94
C CYS A 46 9.38 12.07 2.11
N LEU A 47 8.89 12.13 0.87
CA LEU A 47 8.87 10.96 0.00
C LEU A 47 10.29 10.52 -0.37
N ILE A 48 11.18 11.46 -0.70
CA ILE A 48 12.58 11.16 -1.04
C ILE A 48 13.29 10.52 0.16
N GLU A 49 13.16 11.12 1.34
CA GLU A 49 13.78 10.61 2.57
C GLU A 49 13.24 9.22 2.93
N CYS A 50 11.92 9.06 2.93
CA CYS A 50 11.30 7.77 3.21
C CYS A 50 11.69 6.71 2.17
N SER A 51 11.84 7.08 0.91
CA SER A 51 12.30 6.18 -0.15
C SER A 51 13.70 5.65 0.14
N SER A 52 14.63 6.52 0.55
CA SER A 52 15.99 6.13 0.91
C SER A 52 15.98 5.14 2.07
N MET A 53 15.29 5.48 3.16
CA MET A 53 15.25 4.64 4.36
C MET A 53 14.53 3.30 4.11
N THR A 54 13.45 3.31 3.33
CA THR A 54 12.73 2.10 2.93
C THR A 54 13.61 1.20 2.06
N TYR A 55 14.40 1.78 1.16
CA TYR A 55 15.32 1.01 0.33
C TYR A 55 16.46 0.39 1.15
N ASP A 56 17.01 1.13 2.11
CA ASP A 56 18.02 0.61 3.03
C ASP A 56 17.46 -0.57 3.86
N LYS A 57 16.24 -0.44 4.41
CA LYS A 57 15.56 -1.51 5.15
C LYS A 57 15.24 -2.71 4.26
N LYS A 58 14.84 -2.48 3.00
CA LYS A 58 14.64 -3.54 1.99
C LYS A 58 15.90 -4.38 1.79
N LEU A 59 17.06 -3.73 1.66
CA LEU A 59 18.34 -4.43 1.52
C LEU A 59 18.69 -5.25 2.76
N GLN A 60 18.50 -4.69 3.96
CA GLN A 60 18.76 -5.38 5.23
C GLN A 60 17.87 -6.62 5.40
N LEU A 61 16.58 -6.51 5.06
CA LEU A 61 15.61 -7.60 5.15
C LEU A 61 15.69 -8.60 3.99
N ARG A 62 16.51 -8.31 2.96
CA ARG A 62 16.55 -9.05 1.68
C ARG A 62 15.18 -9.19 1.04
N ASP A 63 14.36 -8.15 1.20
CA ASP A 63 13.03 -8.11 0.62
C ASP A 63 13.16 -7.94 -0.91
N ASN A 64 12.53 -8.86 -1.64
CA ASN A 64 12.57 -8.93 -3.09
C ASN A 64 11.35 -8.28 -3.78
N HIS A 65 10.41 -7.70 -3.03
CA HIS A 65 9.28 -6.99 -3.60
C HIS A 65 9.73 -5.71 -4.30
N ASN A 66 9.10 -5.38 -5.43
CA ASN A 66 9.19 -4.05 -6.01
C ASN A 66 8.31 -3.11 -5.19
N ILE A 67 8.90 -2.01 -4.73
CA ILE A 67 8.24 -1.02 -3.88
C ILE A 67 8.05 0.24 -4.70
N ARG A 68 6.81 0.74 -4.76
CA ARG A 68 6.49 2.01 -5.42
C ARG A 68 5.91 2.97 -4.39
N ILE A 69 6.43 4.19 -4.36
CA ILE A 69 5.97 5.24 -3.46
C ILE A 69 5.39 6.37 -4.31
N THR A 70 4.15 6.78 -4.01
CA THR A 70 3.37 7.72 -4.82
C THR A 70 2.80 8.82 -3.94
N ASP A 71 3.10 10.08 -4.26
CA ASP A 71 2.47 11.24 -3.61
C ASP A 71 0.94 11.21 -3.78
N SER A 72 0.23 11.78 -2.82
CA SER A 72 -1.20 12.04 -2.96
C SER A 72 -1.49 13.18 -3.95
N THR A 73 -2.69 13.15 -4.52
CA THR A 73 -3.29 14.30 -5.20
C THR A 73 -4.35 14.92 -4.29
N GLU A 74 -4.48 16.24 -4.33
CA GLU A 74 -5.55 16.95 -3.61
C GLU A 74 -6.93 16.55 -4.16
N GLY A 75 -7.85 16.20 -3.26
CA GLY A 75 -9.27 15.94 -3.52
C GLY A 75 -10.15 17.10 -3.05
N ASP A 76 -11.25 16.78 -2.35
CA ASP A 76 -12.00 17.79 -1.58
C ASP A 76 -11.16 18.34 -0.41
N PRO A 77 -11.56 19.44 0.26
CA PRO A 77 -10.76 20.03 1.34
C PRO A 77 -10.36 19.02 2.43
N GLY A 78 -9.05 18.87 2.63
CA GLY A 78 -8.46 17.92 3.58
C GLY A 78 -8.37 16.47 3.07
N GLU A 79 -8.73 16.20 1.81
CA GLU A 79 -8.62 14.89 1.19
C GLU A 79 -7.30 14.70 0.44
N TYR A 80 -6.70 13.54 0.69
CA TYR A 80 -5.50 13.05 0.02
C TYR A 80 -5.84 11.80 -0.76
N CYS A 81 -5.74 11.87 -2.09
CA CYS A 81 -6.27 10.86 -2.98
C CYS A 81 -5.19 10.16 -3.81
N TRP A 82 -5.47 8.91 -4.18
CA TRP A 82 -4.73 8.13 -5.16
C TRP A 82 -5.69 7.44 -6.12
N SER A 83 -5.20 7.07 -7.31
CA SER A 83 -5.97 6.24 -8.23
C SER A 83 -6.19 4.84 -7.62
N SER A 84 -7.44 4.39 -7.56
CA SER A 84 -7.76 3.00 -7.18
C SER A 84 -7.28 2.00 -8.24
N LYS A 85 -7.02 2.48 -9.47
CA LYS A 85 -6.39 1.70 -10.53
C LYS A 85 -4.87 1.83 -10.40
N LEU A 86 -4.27 0.83 -9.76
CA LEU A 86 -2.82 0.73 -9.63
C LEU A 86 -2.20 0.31 -10.96
N LYS A 87 -1.24 1.10 -11.43
CA LYS A 87 -0.41 0.73 -12.57
C LYS A 87 0.64 -0.28 -12.15
N CYS A 88 0.94 -1.23 -13.03
CA CYS A 88 1.80 -2.36 -12.73
C CYS A 88 2.63 -2.73 -13.96
N LEU A 89 3.76 -3.42 -13.76
CA LEU A 89 4.54 -3.97 -14.88
C LEU A 89 4.08 -5.41 -15.17
N THR A 90 4.25 -5.82 -16.44
CA THR A 90 3.97 -7.20 -16.84
C THR A 90 4.82 -8.17 -16.01
N GLY A 91 4.16 -9.18 -15.45
CA GLY A 91 4.80 -10.17 -14.59
C GLY A 91 4.93 -9.77 -13.12
N GLU A 92 4.35 -8.63 -12.72
CA GLU A 92 4.16 -8.27 -11.32
C GLU A 92 2.75 -8.62 -10.83
N SER A 93 2.67 -8.98 -9.56
CA SER A 93 1.43 -9.17 -8.82
C SER A 93 1.42 -8.19 -7.64
N PHE A 94 0.35 -7.43 -7.50
CA PHE A 94 0.12 -6.59 -6.32
C PHE A 94 0.03 -7.44 -5.06
N THR A 95 0.70 -7.04 -3.97
CA THR A 95 0.65 -7.76 -2.69
C THR A 95 0.08 -6.91 -1.57
N ASN A 96 0.61 -5.71 -1.35
CA ASN A 96 0.23 -4.87 -0.23
C ASN A 96 0.20 -3.39 -0.61
N ALA A 97 -0.67 -2.63 0.05
CA ALA A 97 -0.67 -1.17 0.01
C ALA A 97 -0.75 -0.58 1.42
N TYR A 98 -0.02 0.52 1.62
CA TYR A 98 0.02 1.26 2.86
C TYR A 98 -0.08 2.76 2.58
N VAL A 99 -0.89 3.47 3.35
CA VAL A 99 -0.80 4.93 3.46
C VAL A 99 0.21 5.24 4.56
N VAL A 100 1.19 6.07 4.25
CA VAL A 100 2.13 6.60 5.23
C VAL A 100 1.75 8.04 5.50
N LEU A 101 1.62 8.37 6.78
CA LEU A 101 1.27 9.67 7.31
C LEU A 101 2.51 10.30 7.96
N PRO A 102 3.23 11.20 7.26
CA PRO A 102 4.45 11.81 7.77
C PRO A 102 4.11 12.82 8.86
N VAL A 103 4.34 12.42 10.10
CA VAL A 103 4.09 13.25 11.28
C VAL A 103 5.37 13.39 12.07
N ASP A 104 5.56 14.56 12.68
CA ASP A 104 6.58 14.72 13.69
C ASP A 104 6.05 14.08 14.99
N ALA A 105 6.58 12.91 15.34
CA ALA A 105 6.19 12.19 16.54
C ALA A 105 6.35 13.02 17.83
N SER A 106 7.22 14.05 17.83
CA SER A 106 7.36 14.98 18.95
C SER A 106 6.26 16.06 18.98
N ALA A 107 5.68 16.39 17.83
CA ALA A 107 4.61 17.39 17.69
C ALA A 107 3.20 16.80 17.88
N VAL A 108 3.02 15.50 17.63
CA VAL A 108 1.71 14.82 17.77
C VAL A 108 1.28 14.67 19.24
N GLY A 109 2.20 14.73 20.20
CA GLY A 109 1.87 14.82 21.63
C GLY A 109 0.84 13.77 22.10
N ASN A 110 -0.22 14.22 22.78
CA ASN A 110 -1.38 13.39 23.18
C ASN A 110 -2.49 13.35 22.11
N ASP A 111 -2.34 14.09 21.01
CA ASP A 111 -3.37 14.21 19.99
C ASP A 111 -3.38 12.94 19.15
N GLN A 112 -4.30 12.02 19.46
CA GLN A 112 -4.47 10.82 18.63
C GLN A 112 -5.07 11.22 17.29
N LEU A 113 -4.26 11.09 16.23
CA LEU A 113 -4.71 11.27 14.87
C LEU A 113 -5.51 10.05 14.41
N GLU A 114 -6.68 10.30 13.85
CA GLU A 114 -7.54 9.29 13.23
C GLU A 114 -7.53 9.53 11.72
N VAL A 115 -7.23 8.49 10.94
CA VAL A 115 -7.31 8.55 9.48
C VAL A 115 -8.58 7.86 9.05
N LYS A 116 -9.39 8.51 8.21
CA LYS A 116 -10.65 7.97 7.68
C LYS A 116 -10.60 7.94 6.17
N THR A 117 -11.26 6.96 5.56
CA THR A 117 -11.51 6.97 4.12
C THR A 117 -12.49 8.10 3.75
N ALA A 118 -12.20 8.83 2.69
CA ALA A 118 -13.14 9.77 2.08
C ALA A 118 -14.08 9.02 1.12
N GLY A 119 -15.38 9.28 1.23
CA GLY A 119 -16.43 8.57 0.48
C GLY A 119 -17.79 8.57 1.19
N PRO A 120 -18.82 7.90 0.64
CA PRO A 120 -20.18 7.95 1.19
C PRO A 120 -20.29 7.36 2.61
N ILE A 121 -19.34 6.50 3.01
CA ILE A 121 -19.22 5.97 4.37
C ILE A 121 -17.77 6.14 4.80
N ALA A 122 -17.52 7.12 5.67
CA ALA A 122 -16.20 7.32 6.26
C ALA A 122 -15.87 6.17 7.21
N THR A 123 -14.79 5.44 6.93
CA THR A 123 -14.35 4.30 7.74
C THR A 123 -12.98 4.60 8.32
N PRO A 124 -12.77 4.42 9.64
CA PRO A 124 -11.46 4.61 10.24
C PRO A 124 -10.47 3.55 9.74
N LEU A 125 -9.26 4.00 9.43
CA LEU A 125 -8.14 3.14 9.10
C LEU A 125 -7.37 2.79 10.37
N HIS A 126 -6.95 1.54 10.44
CA HIS A 126 -6.15 1.06 11.56
C HIS A 126 -4.66 1.21 11.26
N THR A 127 -3.93 1.74 12.23
CA THR A 127 -2.47 1.79 12.18
C THR A 127 -1.91 0.37 12.09
N ASN A 128 -1.04 0.14 11.10
CA ASN A 128 -0.31 -1.09 10.95
C ASN A 128 0.86 -1.14 11.95
N ASN A 129 0.72 -2.01 12.95
CA ASN A 129 1.77 -2.29 13.92
C ASN A 129 2.61 -3.53 13.54
N SER A 130 2.31 -4.16 12.41
CA SER A 130 3.05 -5.34 11.95
C SER A 130 4.35 -4.93 11.26
N PRO A 131 5.45 -5.69 11.40
CA PRO A 131 6.71 -5.41 10.71
C PRO A 131 6.51 -5.26 9.19
N THR A 132 7.06 -4.20 8.64
CA THR A 132 7.02 -3.86 7.21
C THR A 132 8.39 -3.34 6.77
N THR A 133 8.67 -3.44 5.47
CA THR A 133 9.88 -2.89 4.84
C THR A 133 9.88 -1.36 4.81
N ILE A 134 8.73 -0.72 5.02
CA ILE A 134 8.65 0.73 5.22
C ILE A 134 9.39 1.08 6.52
N ALA A 135 10.25 2.11 6.46
CA ALA A 135 10.96 2.57 7.64
C ALA A 135 9.98 3.22 8.63
N GLU A 136 10.09 2.88 9.91
CA GLU A 136 9.21 3.40 10.98
C GLU A 136 9.38 4.92 11.17
N SER A 137 10.56 5.44 10.82
CA SER A 137 10.86 6.87 10.79
C SER A 137 10.09 7.65 9.72
N CYS A 138 9.42 6.99 8.77
CA CYS A 138 8.61 7.68 7.77
C CYS A 138 7.30 8.28 8.31
N GLY A 139 6.85 7.84 9.49
CA GLY A 139 5.61 8.28 10.12
C GLY A 139 4.65 7.14 10.45
N LEU A 140 3.37 7.46 10.64
CA LEU A 140 2.34 6.48 10.96
C LEU A 140 1.95 5.70 9.69
N ILE A 141 1.85 4.38 9.79
CA ILE A 141 1.58 3.51 8.64
C ILE A 141 0.19 2.92 8.80
N TYR A 142 -0.63 2.96 7.75
CA TYR A 142 -1.99 2.43 7.72
C TYR A 142 -2.11 1.41 6.59
N GLU A 143 -2.59 0.21 6.90
CA GLU A 143 -2.79 -0.86 5.92
C GLU A 143 -4.07 -0.61 5.11
N VAL A 144 -3.97 -0.64 3.78
CA VAL A 144 -5.09 -0.28 2.88
C VAL A 144 -5.25 -1.24 1.69
N THR A 145 -4.63 -2.42 1.72
CA THR A 145 -4.61 -3.38 0.60
C THR A 145 -6.02 -3.78 0.15
N SER A 146 -6.96 -3.89 1.08
CA SER A 146 -8.37 -4.24 0.79
C SER A 146 -9.04 -3.24 -0.15
N HIS A 147 -8.66 -1.96 -0.10
CA HIS A 147 -9.19 -0.88 -0.94
C HIS A 147 -8.71 -0.95 -2.40
N PHE A 148 -7.62 -1.68 -2.67
CA PHE A 148 -7.04 -1.85 -4.01
C PHE A 148 -7.22 -3.26 -4.60
N THR A 149 -7.63 -4.23 -3.78
CA THR A 149 -7.89 -5.62 -4.22
C THR A 149 -9.35 -5.90 -4.51
N THR A 150 -10.27 -5.21 -3.82
CA THR A 150 -11.70 -5.41 -4.02
C THR A 150 -12.20 -4.60 -5.22
N PRO A 151 -12.98 -5.20 -6.13
CA PRO A 151 -13.60 -4.44 -7.23
C PRO A 151 -14.49 -3.34 -6.66
N SER A 152 -14.07 -2.08 -6.82
CA SER A 152 -14.86 -0.92 -6.46
C SER A 152 -15.22 -0.13 -7.73
N THR A 153 -16.38 0.54 -7.69
CA THR A 153 -16.78 1.48 -8.74
C THR A 153 -16.04 2.81 -8.62
N GLN A 154 -15.36 3.04 -7.50
CA GLN A 154 -14.60 4.25 -7.23
C GLN A 154 -13.28 4.24 -8.01
N THR A 155 -13.02 5.34 -8.71
CA THR A 155 -11.78 5.53 -9.47
C THR A 155 -10.63 6.04 -8.62
N SER A 156 -10.94 6.59 -7.45
CA SER A 156 -9.98 7.13 -6.48
C SER A 156 -10.23 6.56 -5.09
N PHE A 157 -9.15 6.35 -4.36
CA PHE A 157 -9.12 6.07 -2.93
C PHE A 157 -8.59 7.33 -2.25
N CYS A 158 -9.39 7.90 -1.35
CA CYS A 158 -9.06 9.15 -0.67
C CYS A 158 -9.07 8.94 0.83
N VAL A 159 -8.25 9.68 1.56
CA VAL A 159 -8.24 9.71 3.02
C VAL A 159 -8.30 11.13 3.54
N GLN A 160 -8.84 11.27 4.74
CA GLN A 160 -8.82 12.50 5.53
C GLN A 160 -8.20 12.20 6.88
N VAL A 161 -7.52 13.19 7.44
CA VAL A 161 -6.85 13.11 8.73
C VAL A 161 -7.63 13.96 9.71
N PHE A 162 -7.96 13.39 10.86
CA PHE A 162 -8.73 14.04 11.91
C PHE A 162 -8.01 13.98 13.26
N THR A 163 -8.29 14.94 14.12
CA THR A 163 -7.98 14.87 15.55
C THR A 163 -9.08 14.11 16.32
N GLN A 164 -8.85 13.80 17.61
CA GLN A 164 -9.90 13.27 18.48
C GLN A 164 -11.14 14.18 18.59
N GLU A 165 -10.95 15.50 18.44
CA GLU A 165 -12.03 16.50 18.44
C GLU A 165 -12.76 16.57 17.08
N ASN A 166 -12.41 15.67 16.15
CA ASN A 166 -12.96 15.58 14.80
C ASN A 166 -12.73 16.86 13.97
N GLU A 167 -11.63 17.57 14.25
CA GLU A 167 -11.10 18.65 13.41
C GLU A 167 -10.15 18.09 12.36
N LEU A 168 -9.97 18.81 11.24
CA LEU A 168 -8.97 18.46 10.23
C LEU A 168 -7.55 18.49 10.84
N GLY A 169 -6.84 17.38 10.69
CA GLY A 169 -5.53 17.11 11.27
C GLY A 169 -4.35 17.53 10.40
N ASP A 170 -4.58 18.20 9.27
CA ASP A 170 -3.56 18.61 8.30
C ASP A 170 -2.40 19.39 8.92
N ARG A 171 -2.69 20.17 9.99
CA ARG A 171 -1.70 20.96 10.74
C ARG A 171 -0.60 20.12 11.41
N PHE A 172 -0.84 18.82 11.62
CA PHE A 172 0.11 17.90 12.24
C PHE A 172 1.00 17.17 11.22
N LEU A 173 0.76 17.38 9.92
CA LEU A 173 1.49 16.72 8.86
C LEU A 173 2.74 17.52 8.49
N THR A 174 3.86 16.83 8.37
CA THR A 174 5.11 17.42 7.85
C THR A 174 5.09 17.51 6.32
N CYS A 175 4.40 16.57 5.67
CA CYS A 175 4.14 16.52 4.24
C CYS A 175 2.76 15.90 3.97
N PRO A 176 2.19 16.08 2.76
CA PRO A 176 1.04 15.29 2.33
C PRO A 176 1.31 13.79 2.51
N PRO A 177 0.31 12.99 2.93
CA PRO A 177 0.43 11.54 2.99
C PRO A 177 0.79 10.96 1.61
N PHE A 178 1.47 9.82 1.61
CA PHE A 178 1.83 9.11 0.38
C PHE A 178 1.48 7.63 0.46
N LEU A 179 1.28 7.02 -0.70
CA LEU A 179 0.93 5.62 -0.86
C LEU A 179 2.17 4.80 -1.17
N VAL A 180 2.43 3.76 -0.39
CA VAL A 180 3.45 2.75 -0.65
C VAL A 180 2.77 1.46 -1.10
N THR A 181 3.17 0.94 -2.26
CA THR A 181 2.66 -0.33 -2.80
C THR A 181 3.78 -1.34 -3.01
N PHE A 182 3.48 -2.60 -2.72
CA PHE A 182 4.38 -3.73 -2.85
C PHE A 182 3.92 -4.65 -3.98
N TRP A 183 4.89 -5.12 -4.75
CA TRP A 183 4.67 -5.90 -5.95
C TRP A 183 5.62 -7.09 -5.99
N GLN A 184 5.08 -8.30 -6.11
CA GLN A 184 5.87 -9.50 -6.28
C GLN A 184 6.11 -9.77 -7.76
N ARG A 185 7.38 -9.88 -8.16
CA ARG A 185 7.72 -10.34 -9.51
C ARG A 185 7.51 -11.85 -9.61
N ASN A 186 6.86 -12.29 -10.68
CA ASN A 186 6.71 -13.70 -11.00
C ASN A 186 8.05 -14.26 -11.53
N PRO A 187 8.69 -15.20 -10.82
CA PRO A 187 10.00 -15.74 -11.22
C PRO A 187 9.96 -16.49 -12.55
N ASN A 188 8.77 -16.91 -13.01
CA ASN A 188 8.60 -17.68 -14.24
C ASN A 188 8.36 -16.82 -15.49
N GLN A 189 8.40 -15.48 -15.39
CA GLN A 189 8.24 -14.59 -16.54
C GLN A 189 9.55 -13.85 -16.81
N PRO A 190 10.16 -14.02 -18.00
CA PRO A 190 11.40 -13.34 -18.35
C PRO A 190 11.20 -11.82 -18.38
N SER A 191 12.21 -11.11 -17.89
CA SER A 191 12.35 -9.66 -18.06
C SER A 191 12.32 -9.34 -19.55
N GLN A 192 11.50 -8.38 -20.00
CA GLN A 192 11.72 -7.78 -21.32
C GLN A 192 13.07 -7.03 -21.44
N GLN A 193 13.84 -6.94 -20.34
CA GLN A 193 15.24 -6.48 -20.34
C GLN A 193 16.23 -7.52 -20.89
N ASP A 194 15.84 -8.79 -21.05
CA ASP A 194 16.71 -9.86 -21.55
C ASP A 194 16.53 -10.14 -23.07
N LEU A 195 15.86 -9.23 -23.78
CA LEU A 195 15.59 -9.32 -25.23
C LEU A 195 16.18 -8.15 -26.04
N GLY A 196 17.18 -7.45 -25.49
CA GLY A 196 17.93 -6.38 -26.16
C GLY A 196 19.30 -6.84 -26.62
#